data_AF-V9L6T8-F1
#
_entry.id   AF-V9L6T8-F1
#
_cell.length_a   1.000
_cell.length_b   1.000
_cell.length_c   1.000
_cell.angle_alpha   90.00
_cell.angle_beta   90.00
_cell.angle_gamma   90.00
#
_symmetry.space_group_name_H-M   'P 1'
#
loop_
_entity.id
_entity.type
_entity.pdbx_description
1 polymer ?
#
loop_
_entity_poly.entity_id
_entity_poly.type
_entity_poly.pdbx_seq_one_letter_code
_entity_poly.pdbx_strand_id
1 'polypeptide(L)'
;MTLYHLSSAGSYHSTSGSYHSTSVDSDPHFLIAMRPPNDAVCFNIDEKPGVILNLVTDPVTGFVVNGELIGDKKIENNKKVNTYFGKFGLVYNKMELRMEITTQEIKLFHGADITRFPWSATATSTHAGFAITINKERNLIVTMGVDVTFVILLHRVWKNHPLHQDFLGFYTLDNHRFSSQTLGLLGQFYHPIDAEVFNIRPGFDQGKVDATMFVKGHKLTVTRGNQKDYRLDPKHGTDVPCWFVHNSGKGFIDGNHTDYIVSTLFDPFNIKPV
;
A
#
# COMPACT_ATOMS: atom_id res chain seq x y z
N MET A 1 2.36 -35.18 -1.88
CA MET A 1 1.16 -35.31 -2.74
C MET A 1 0.02 -35.64 -1.81
N THR A 2 -0.77 -34.63 -1.43
CA THR A 2 -1.89 -34.80 -0.50
C THR A 2 -3.04 -33.95 -1.05
N LEU A 3 -4.04 -34.65 -1.57
CA LEU A 3 -5.32 -34.14 -2.02
C LEU A 3 -6.18 -33.74 -0.81
N TYR A 4 -6.94 -32.66 -0.93
CA TYR A 4 -8.16 -32.49 -0.15
C TYR A 4 -9.35 -32.15 -1.07
N HIS A 5 -10.43 -32.88 -0.78
CA HIS A 5 -11.68 -32.99 -1.52
C HIS A 5 -12.49 -31.69 -1.56
N LEU A 6 -13.12 -31.45 -2.72
CA LEU A 6 -14.33 -30.65 -2.83
C LEU A 6 -15.51 -31.36 -2.15
N SER A 7 -16.28 -30.62 -1.35
CA SER A 7 -17.66 -30.96 -1.00
C SER A 7 -18.59 -29.82 -1.43
N SER A 8 -19.59 -30.18 -2.22
CA SER A 8 -20.71 -29.37 -2.68
C SER A 8 -21.89 -29.45 -1.70
N ALA A 9 -22.57 -28.32 -1.47
CA ALA A 9 -24.01 -28.10 -1.72
C ALA A 9 -24.65 -27.11 -0.72
N GLY A 10 -25.39 -26.15 -1.25
CA GLY A 10 -26.22 -25.21 -0.48
C GLY A 10 -26.76 -24.08 -1.34
N SER A 11 -27.72 -24.38 -2.20
CA SER A 11 -28.44 -23.43 -3.06
C SER A 11 -29.41 -22.55 -2.24
N TYR A 12 -29.21 -21.23 -2.27
CA TYR A 12 -30.23 -20.25 -1.91
C TYR A 12 -30.40 -19.23 -3.04
N HIS A 13 -31.61 -19.19 -3.60
CA HIS A 13 -32.01 -18.25 -4.64
C HIS A 13 -32.28 -16.85 -4.06
N SER A 14 -31.41 -15.92 -4.43
CA SER A 14 -31.63 -14.51 -4.83
C SER A 14 -32.96 -13.81 -4.47
N THR A 15 -32.82 -12.71 -3.72
CA THR A 15 -33.57 -11.47 -3.96
C THR A 15 -32.60 -10.38 -4.43
N SER A 16 -32.79 -9.90 -5.66
CA SER A 16 -31.96 -8.88 -6.30
C SER A 16 -32.27 -7.50 -5.75
N GLY A 17 -31.53 -7.07 -4.73
CA GLY A 17 -31.36 -5.66 -4.42
C GLY A 17 -30.14 -5.13 -5.17
N SER A 18 -30.36 -4.39 -6.24
CA SER A 18 -29.31 -3.62 -6.94
C SER A 18 -28.81 -2.51 -6.01
N TYR A 19 -27.85 -2.83 -5.16
CA TYR A 19 -27.01 -1.81 -4.53
C TYR A 19 -25.91 -1.44 -5.52
N HIS A 20 -26.16 -0.39 -6.30
CA HIS A 20 -25.09 0.38 -6.91
C HIS A 20 -24.24 0.98 -5.79
N SER A 21 -23.28 0.21 -5.28
CA SER A 21 -22.17 0.74 -4.52
C SER A 21 -21.23 1.40 -5.54
N THR A 22 -21.39 2.70 -5.73
CA THR A 22 -20.32 3.51 -6.31
C THR A 22 -19.21 3.60 -5.24
N SER A 23 -18.45 2.50 -5.07
CA SER A 23 -17.21 2.52 -4.31
C SER A 23 -16.24 3.37 -5.12
N VAL A 24 -16.13 4.64 -4.77
CA VAL A 24 -15.01 5.47 -5.19
C VAL A 24 -13.85 4.99 -4.33
N ASP A 25 -13.04 4.06 -4.85
CA ASP A 25 -11.83 3.59 -4.17
C ASP A 25 -10.96 4.82 -3.88
N SER A 26 -10.79 5.10 -2.59
CA SER A 26 -9.90 6.13 -2.07
C SER A 26 -8.63 5.43 -1.59
N ASP A 27 -7.51 5.60 -2.31
CA ASP A 27 -6.25 4.92 -1.97
C ASP A 27 -5.27 5.93 -1.36
N PRO A 28 -5.03 5.92 -0.04
CA PRO A 28 -4.17 4.81 0.29
C PRO A 28 -4.83 3.96 1.36
N HIS A 29 -5.35 2.80 0.95
CA HIS A 29 -5.59 1.68 1.84
C HIS A 29 -4.33 0.80 1.90
N PHE A 30 -3.91 0.52 3.12
CA PHE A 30 -2.81 -0.37 3.42
C PHE A 30 -3.40 -1.72 3.75
N LEU A 31 -2.91 -2.78 3.10
CA LEU A 31 -3.33 -4.15 3.33
C LEU A 31 -2.16 -4.93 3.92
N ILE A 32 -2.27 -5.30 5.19
CA ILE A 32 -1.26 -6.03 5.95
C ILE A 32 -1.66 -7.49 6.02
N ALA A 33 -0.86 -8.36 5.43
CA ALA A 33 -1.05 -9.80 5.53
C ALA A 33 -0.74 -10.28 6.96
N MET A 34 -1.63 -11.09 7.52
CA MET A 34 -1.45 -11.71 8.84
C MET A 34 -1.13 -13.20 8.70
N ARG A 35 -0.50 -13.77 9.74
CA ARG A 35 -0.28 -15.22 9.79
C ARG A 35 -1.62 -15.95 10.00
N PRO A 36 -1.87 -17.06 9.28
CA PRO A 36 -3.04 -17.91 9.55
C PRO A 36 -3.11 -18.29 11.03
N PRO A 37 -4.32 -18.35 11.63
CA PRO A 37 -5.64 -18.32 10.99
C PRO A 37 -6.21 -16.91 10.77
N ASN A 38 -5.46 -15.84 11.07
CA ASN A 38 -5.98 -14.49 10.97
C ASN A 38 -6.11 -14.03 9.52
N ASP A 39 -7.22 -13.36 9.21
CA ASP A 39 -7.38 -12.61 7.97
C ASP A 39 -6.48 -11.36 7.96
N ALA A 40 -6.32 -10.75 6.79
CA ALA A 40 -5.57 -9.51 6.63
C ALA A 40 -6.14 -8.37 7.49
N VAL A 41 -5.29 -7.41 7.82
CA VAL A 41 -5.69 -6.14 8.46
C VAL A 41 -5.56 -5.02 7.45
N CYS A 42 -6.53 -4.12 7.42
CA CYS A 42 -6.52 -2.98 6.52
C CYS A 42 -6.78 -1.66 7.25
N PHE A 43 -6.21 -0.57 6.76
CA PHE A 43 -6.44 0.77 7.29
C PHE A 43 -6.11 1.82 6.22
N ASN A 44 -6.63 3.03 6.38
CA ASN A 44 -6.38 4.14 5.45
C ASN A 44 -5.61 5.26 6.14
N ILE A 45 -4.75 5.98 5.41
CA ILE A 45 -4.21 7.25 5.88
C ILE A 45 -4.91 8.39 5.17
N ASP A 46 -5.67 9.17 5.94
CA ASP A 46 -6.53 10.24 5.44
C ASP A 46 -5.84 11.60 5.51
N GLU A 47 -4.67 11.70 4.88
CA GLU A 47 -3.89 12.93 4.84
C GLU A 47 -4.17 13.75 3.59
N LYS A 48 -3.87 15.05 3.67
CA LYS A 48 -4.13 16.01 2.58
C LYS A 48 -3.14 15.82 1.40
N PRO A 49 -3.51 16.24 0.18
CA PRO A 49 -2.59 16.29 -0.96
C PRO A 49 -1.32 17.11 -0.62
N GLY A 50 -0.17 16.65 -1.13
CA GLY A 50 1.16 17.19 -0.88
C GLY A 50 1.85 16.65 0.37
N VAL A 51 1.15 15.90 1.23
CA VAL A 51 1.79 15.18 2.34
C VAL A 51 2.64 14.04 1.79
N ILE A 52 3.86 13.92 2.29
CA ILE A 52 4.78 12.83 1.95
C ILE A 52 4.86 11.89 3.15
N LEU A 53 4.50 10.63 2.94
CA LEU A 53 4.55 9.58 3.95
C LEU A 53 5.79 8.72 3.75
N ASN A 54 6.50 8.46 4.84
CA ASN A 54 7.51 7.42 4.88
C ASN A 54 6.87 6.04 4.97
N LEU A 55 7.11 5.21 3.96
CA LEU A 55 6.54 3.88 3.87
C LEU A 55 7.51 2.84 4.44
N VAL A 56 8.77 2.93 4.03
CA VAL A 56 9.80 1.98 4.43
C VAL A 56 11.10 2.75 4.66
N THR A 57 11.78 2.46 5.76
CA THR A 57 13.17 2.85 5.98
C THR A 57 13.88 1.72 6.66
N ASP A 58 14.90 1.18 6.01
CA ASP A 58 15.79 0.19 6.60
C ASP A 58 17.19 0.79 6.76
N PRO A 59 17.59 1.16 7.99
CA PRO A 59 18.87 1.80 8.25
C PRO A 59 20.06 0.89 7.95
N VAL A 60 19.90 -0.44 8.00
CA VAL A 60 20.99 -1.40 7.77
C VAL A 60 21.30 -1.56 6.28
N THR A 61 20.26 -1.58 5.44
CA THR A 61 20.43 -1.60 3.98
C THR A 61 20.63 -0.20 3.40
N GLY A 62 20.25 0.85 4.14
CA GLY A 62 20.28 2.23 3.66
C GLY A 62 19.16 2.51 2.66
N PHE A 63 18.06 1.78 2.79
CA PHE A 63 16.93 1.81 1.88
C PHE A 63 15.82 2.71 2.41
N VAL A 64 15.23 3.53 1.55
CA VAL A 64 14.12 4.42 1.90
C VAL A 64 13.08 4.43 0.78
N VAL A 65 11.81 4.37 1.16
CA VAL A 65 10.66 4.61 0.28
C VAL A 65 9.75 5.65 0.93
N ASN A 66 9.51 6.73 0.20
CA ASN A 66 8.54 7.75 0.55
C ASN A 66 7.51 7.90 -0.57
N GLY A 67 6.26 8.21 -0.21
CA GLY A 67 5.18 8.44 -1.16
C GLY A 67 4.47 9.76 -0.91
N GLU A 68 4.33 10.58 -1.96
CA GLU A 68 3.59 11.84 -1.93
C GLU A 68 2.13 11.61 -2.33
N LEU A 69 1.21 12.13 -1.50
CA LEU A 69 -0.21 12.09 -1.77
C LEU A 69 -0.62 13.19 -2.75
N ILE A 70 -1.51 12.85 -3.66
CA ILE A 70 -2.26 13.76 -4.53
C ILE A 70 -3.75 13.63 -4.20
N GLY A 71 -4.57 14.61 -4.57
CA GLY A 71 -6.02 14.55 -4.39
C GLY A 71 -6.75 14.34 -5.71
N ASP A 72 -8.07 14.19 -5.65
CA ASP A 72 -8.91 14.34 -6.84
C ASP A 72 -8.72 15.70 -7.53
N LYS A 73 -8.92 15.76 -8.86
CA LYS A 73 -8.79 16.98 -9.69
C LYS A 73 -9.79 18.08 -9.32
N LYS A 74 -10.96 17.69 -8.81
CA LYS A 74 -11.99 18.62 -8.38
C LYS A 74 -12.48 18.24 -6.99
N ILE A 75 -12.52 19.23 -6.12
CA ILE A 75 -13.16 19.14 -4.83
C ILE A 75 -14.65 19.41 -5.07
N GLU A 76 -15.49 18.38 -4.93
CA GLU A 76 -16.93 18.62 -4.80
C GLU A 76 -17.17 19.31 -3.44
N ASN A 77 -17.90 20.43 -3.44
CA ASN A 77 -18.22 21.16 -2.22
C ASN A 77 -18.86 20.21 -1.19
N ASN A 78 -18.35 20.22 0.04
CA ASN A 78 -18.80 19.42 1.19
C ASN A 78 -18.53 17.90 1.13
N LYS A 79 -17.63 17.41 0.27
CA LYS A 79 -17.14 16.02 0.34
C LYS A 79 -15.68 15.94 0.79
N LYS A 80 -15.37 14.88 1.54
CA LYS A 80 -13.98 14.50 1.87
C LYS A 80 -13.21 14.32 0.57
N VAL A 81 -12.04 14.96 0.46
CA VAL A 81 -11.16 14.80 -0.70
C VAL A 81 -10.49 13.44 -0.60
N ASN A 82 -10.69 12.58 -1.59
CA ASN A 82 -9.93 11.35 -1.69
C ASN A 82 -8.49 11.67 -2.07
N THR A 83 -7.56 10.99 -1.41
CA THR A 83 -6.13 11.06 -1.74
C THR A 83 -5.63 9.75 -2.31
N TYR A 84 -4.57 9.88 -3.11
CA TYR A 84 -3.90 8.87 -3.92
C TYR A 84 -2.39 9.01 -3.82
N PHE A 85 -1.58 7.95 -3.90
CA PHE A 85 -0.16 8.16 -4.15
C PHE A 85 0.05 8.63 -5.59
N GLY A 86 0.61 9.83 -5.76
CA GLY A 86 0.90 10.38 -7.09
C GLY A 86 2.37 10.25 -7.48
N LYS A 87 3.24 10.13 -6.48
CA LYS A 87 4.69 10.11 -6.66
C LYS A 87 5.35 9.26 -5.59
N PHE A 88 6.36 8.50 -5.97
CA PHE A 88 7.23 7.79 -5.05
C PHE A 88 8.68 8.23 -5.21
N GLY A 89 9.38 8.29 -4.08
CA GLY A 89 10.82 8.43 -3.98
C GLY A 89 11.39 7.14 -3.42
N LEU A 90 12.33 6.53 -4.15
CA LEU A 90 13.12 5.41 -3.65
C LEU A 90 14.58 5.83 -3.56
N VAL A 91 15.24 5.44 -2.47
CA VAL A 91 16.67 5.71 -2.27
C VAL A 91 17.38 4.40 -1.91
N TYR A 92 18.54 4.20 -2.54
CA TYR A 92 19.50 3.17 -2.16
C TYR A 92 20.86 3.79 -1.87
N ASN A 93 21.10 4.13 -0.60
CA ASN A 93 22.30 4.89 -0.22
C ASN A 93 23.60 4.16 -0.54
N LYS A 94 23.64 2.82 -0.43
CA LYS A 94 24.85 2.02 -0.69
C LYS A 94 25.35 2.09 -2.13
N MET A 95 24.49 2.47 -3.08
CA MET A 95 24.82 2.58 -4.50
C MET A 95 24.63 3.99 -5.06
N GLU A 96 24.37 4.98 -4.19
CA GLU A 96 24.06 6.36 -4.61
C GLU A 96 22.92 6.44 -5.65
N LEU A 97 21.98 5.49 -5.58
CA LEU A 97 20.82 5.43 -6.48
C LEU A 97 19.63 6.11 -5.85
N ARG A 98 18.91 6.89 -6.66
CA ARG A 98 17.60 7.45 -6.29
C ARG A 98 16.64 7.26 -7.45
N MET A 99 15.36 7.14 -7.16
CA MET A 99 14.33 7.05 -8.19
C MET A 99 13.15 7.94 -7.85
N GLU A 100 12.74 8.76 -8.81
CA GLU A 100 11.46 9.47 -8.77
C GLU A 100 10.49 8.76 -9.71
N ILE A 101 9.40 8.24 -9.17
CA ILE A 101 8.35 7.59 -9.94
C ILE A 101 7.12 8.46 -9.86
N THR A 102 6.65 8.93 -11.01
CA THR A 102 5.40 9.69 -11.16
C THR A 102 4.44 8.90 -12.04
N THR A 103 3.20 9.37 -12.17
CA THR A 103 2.25 8.78 -13.13
C THR A 103 2.59 9.11 -14.60
N GLN A 104 3.55 10.01 -14.85
CA GLN A 104 3.99 10.40 -16.19
C GLN A 104 5.23 9.62 -16.63
N GLU A 105 6.20 9.45 -15.74
CA GLU A 105 7.50 8.85 -16.05
C GLU A 105 8.20 8.30 -14.80
N ILE A 106 9.25 7.51 -15.05
CA ILE A 106 10.20 7.01 -14.07
C ILE A 106 11.56 7.67 -14.34
N LYS A 107 12.17 8.28 -13.31
CA LYS A 107 13.53 8.84 -13.38
C LYS A 107 14.43 8.08 -12.44
N LEU A 108 15.50 7.50 -12.98
CA LEU A 108 16.57 6.86 -12.22
C LEU A 108 17.78 7.81 -12.17
N PHE A 109 18.22 8.12 -10.96
CA PHE A 109 19.38 8.94 -10.68
C PHE A 109 20.51 8.04 -10.18
N HIS A 110 21.71 8.20 -10.76
CA HIS A 110 22.94 7.56 -10.29
C HIS A 110 24.03 8.64 -10.21
N GLY A 111 24.32 9.10 -8.99
CA GLY A 111 25.12 10.32 -8.81
C GLY A 111 24.44 11.52 -9.47
N ALA A 112 25.11 12.13 -10.45
CA ALA A 112 24.59 13.26 -11.23
C ALA A 112 23.83 12.84 -12.51
N ASP A 113 23.96 11.58 -12.93
CA ASP A 113 23.36 11.08 -14.16
C ASP A 113 21.87 10.78 -13.96
N ILE A 114 21.06 11.13 -14.96
CA ILE A 114 19.61 10.93 -14.94
C ILE A 114 19.19 10.13 -16.17
N THR A 115 18.63 8.95 -15.94
CA THR A 115 17.96 8.15 -16.97
C THR A 115 16.45 8.28 -16.80
N ARG A 116 15.72 8.52 -17.90
CA ARG A 116 14.26 8.70 -17.88
C ARG A 116 13.59 7.61 -18.70
N PHE A 117 12.53 7.04 -18.16
CA PHE A 117 11.73 6.01 -18.81
C PHE A 117 10.27 6.43 -18.84
N PRO A 118 9.62 6.46 -20.02
CA PRO A 118 8.19 6.61 -20.09
C PRO A 118 7.51 5.30 -19.66
N TRP A 119 6.29 5.38 -19.13
CA TRP A 119 5.47 4.19 -18.85
C TRP A 119 5.16 3.36 -20.10
N SER A 120 5.29 3.92 -21.30
CA SER A 120 5.09 3.20 -22.56
C SER A 120 6.24 2.26 -22.94
N ALA A 121 7.36 2.32 -22.21
CA ALA A 121 8.52 1.46 -22.42
C ALA A 121 8.28 0.04 -21.86
N THR A 122 8.98 -0.93 -22.45
CA THR A 122 9.28 -2.20 -21.82
C THR A 122 10.79 -2.27 -21.68
N ALA A 123 11.30 -2.34 -20.45
CA ALA A 123 12.73 -2.30 -20.20
C ALA A 123 13.08 -3.14 -18.97
N THR A 124 14.23 -3.79 -19.01
CA THR A 124 14.84 -4.43 -17.85
C THR A 124 16.29 -3.96 -17.76
N SER A 125 16.72 -3.55 -16.58
CA SER A 125 18.09 -3.15 -16.30
C SER A 125 18.51 -3.76 -14.97
N THR A 126 19.70 -4.35 -14.94
CA THR A 126 20.24 -5.03 -13.76
C THR A 126 21.69 -4.61 -13.56
N HIS A 127 22.01 -4.10 -12.38
CA HIS A 127 23.35 -3.68 -11.99
C HIS A 127 23.61 -4.02 -10.53
N ALA A 128 24.59 -4.88 -10.26
CA ALA A 128 25.16 -5.17 -8.94
C ALA A 128 24.18 -5.13 -7.74
N GLY A 129 23.19 -6.03 -7.73
CA GLY A 129 22.20 -6.12 -6.64
C GLY A 129 21.09 -5.06 -6.71
N PHE A 130 20.91 -4.41 -7.85
CA PHE A 130 19.76 -3.58 -8.18
C PHE A 130 19.21 -4.01 -9.54
N ALA A 131 17.89 -4.17 -9.64
CA ALA A 131 17.24 -4.45 -10.91
C ALA A 131 15.93 -3.68 -11.00
N ILE A 132 15.64 -3.20 -12.20
CA ILE A 132 14.36 -2.59 -12.55
C ILE A 132 13.76 -3.33 -13.74
N THR A 133 12.47 -3.59 -13.68
CA THR A 133 11.68 -4.05 -14.82
C THR A 133 10.48 -3.14 -14.99
N ILE A 134 10.41 -2.47 -16.13
CA ILE A 134 9.28 -1.63 -16.53
C ILE A 134 8.41 -2.46 -17.47
N ASN A 135 7.19 -2.71 -17.05
CA ASN A 135 6.17 -3.33 -17.85
C ASN A 135 5.23 -2.25 -18.38
N LYS A 136 5.20 -2.13 -19.71
CA LYS A 136 4.46 -1.11 -20.46
C LYS A 136 3.05 -0.86 -19.90
N GLU A 137 2.79 0.39 -19.56
CA GLU A 137 1.52 0.95 -19.06
C GLU A 137 0.92 0.18 -17.88
N ARG A 138 1.75 -0.52 -17.09
CA ARG A 138 1.29 -1.38 -16.00
C ARG A 138 2.03 -1.15 -14.71
N ASN A 139 3.30 -1.50 -14.65
CA ASN A 139 4.05 -1.47 -13.39
C ASN A 139 5.56 -1.37 -13.58
N LEU A 140 6.20 -0.90 -12.53
CA LEU A 140 7.62 -0.96 -12.32
C LEU A 140 7.88 -1.96 -11.20
N ILE A 141 8.72 -2.95 -11.48
CA ILE A 141 9.26 -3.86 -10.48
C ILE A 141 10.66 -3.37 -10.13
N VAL A 142 10.92 -3.16 -8.85
CA VAL A 142 12.24 -2.79 -8.34
C VAL A 142 12.70 -3.89 -7.40
N THR A 143 13.80 -4.54 -7.76
CA THR A 143 14.46 -5.55 -6.93
C THR A 143 15.79 -5.00 -6.45
N MET A 144 16.07 -5.14 -5.17
CA MET A 144 17.23 -4.55 -4.51
C MET A 144 17.85 -5.54 -3.52
N GLY A 145 19.18 -5.55 -3.45
CA GLY A 145 19.93 -6.62 -2.82
C GLY A 145 19.70 -7.97 -3.51
N VAL A 146 19.64 -9.03 -2.70
CA VAL A 146 19.43 -10.39 -3.23
C VAL A 146 17.94 -10.71 -3.39
N ASP A 147 17.03 -10.13 -2.59
CA ASP A 147 15.62 -10.58 -2.60
C ASP A 147 14.56 -9.51 -2.28
N VAL A 148 14.90 -8.26 -1.92
CA VAL A 148 13.84 -7.26 -1.61
C VAL A 148 13.19 -6.81 -2.90
N THR A 149 11.88 -7.04 -3.05
CA THR A 149 11.16 -6.72 -4.28
C THR A 149 9.89 -5.90 -4.04
N PHE A 150 9.80 -4.78 -4.75
CA PHE A 150 8.65 -3.89 -4.77
C PHE A 150 8.00 -3.85 -6.15
N VAL A 151 6.69 -3.66 -6.15
CA VAL A 151 5.91 -3.35 -7.35
C VAL A 151 5.25 -2.00 -7.14
N ILE A 152 5.57 -1.07 -8.02
CA ILE A 152 4.88 0.20 -8.16
C ILE A 152 3.93 0.06 -9.35
N LEU A 153 2.63 0.06 -9.06
CA LEU A 153 1.57 -0.12 -10.04
C LEU A 153 1.11 1.25 -10.55
N LEU A 154 0.87 1.38 -11.85
CA LEU A 154 0.26 2.56 -12.45
C LEU A 154 -1.23 2.31 -12.69
N HIS A 155 -2.07 3.12 -12.04
CA HIS A 155 -3.50 3.15 -12.31
C HIS A 155 -3.81 4.26 -13.30
N ARG A 156 -4.19 3.88 -14.53
CA ARG A 156 -4.63 4.82 -15.56
C ARG A 156 -6.12 5.09 -15.43
N VAL A 157 -6.45 6.37 -15.28
CA VAL A 157 -7.82 6.86 -15.41
C VAL A 157 -8.04 7.27 -16.88
N TRP A 158 -9.27 7.15 -17.38
CA TRP A 158 -9.54 7.56 -18.76
C TRP A 158 -9.20 9.04 -19.00
N LYS A 159 -8.81 9.35 -20.23
CA LYS A 159 -8.41 10.70 -20.63
C LYS A 159 -9.54 11.70 -20.38
N ASN A 160 -9.23 12.84 -19.76
CA ASN A 160 -10.17 13.91 -19.40
C ASN A 160 -11.23 13.53 -18.35
N HIS A 161 -10.97 12.52 -17.50
CA HIS A 161 -11.85 12.26 -16.36
C HIS A 161 -12.01 13.53 -15.51
N PRO A 162 -13.26 13.95 -15.19
CA PRO A 162 -13.55 15.23 -14.55
C PRO A 162 -13.15 15.28 -13.07
N LEU A 163 -13.12 14.13 -12.40
CA LEU A 163 -12.83 14.00 -10.96
C LEU A 163 -11.46 13.36 -10.68
N HIS A 164 -11.22 12.13 -11.15
CA HIS A 164 -9.99 11.39 -10.86
C HIS A 164 -8.84 11.70 -11.83
N GLN A 165 -7.62 11.45 -11.37
CA GLN A 165 -6.38 11.46 -12.13
C GLN A 165 -5.65 10.13 -11.96
N ASP A 166 -4.67 9.87 -12.84
CA ASP A 166 -3.79 8.71 -12.68
C ASP A 166 -3.13 8.74 -11.30
N PHE A 167 -2.93 7.56 -10.74
CA PHE A 167 -2.26 7.38 -9.45
C PHE A 167 -1.41 6.11 -9.44
N LEU A 168 -0.70 5.91 -8.34
CA LEU A 168 0.23 4.81 -8.15
C LEU A 168 -0.18 3.94 -6.95
N GLY A 169 0.01 2.64 -7.07
CA GLY A 169 -0.06 1.69 -5.97
C GLY A 169 1.34 1.22 -5.58
N PHE A 170 1.58 0.94 -4.31
CA PHE A 170 2.85 0.39 -3.81
C PHE A 170 2.63 -0.93 -3.11
N TYR A 171 3.37 -1.95 -3.54
CA TYR A 171 3.24 -3.31 -3.04
C TYR A 171 4.60 -3.92 -2.76
N THR A 172 4.70 -4.62 -1.63
CA THR A 172 5.88 -5.42 -1.28
C THR A 172 5.60 -6.86 -1.65
N LEU A 173 6.42 -7.44 -2.53
CA LEU A 173 6.32 -8.84 -2.94
C LEU A 173 7.14 -9.74 -2.04
N ASP A 174 8.32 -9.27 -1.66
CA ASP A 174 9.22 -10.01 -0.78
C ASP A 174 9.90 -9.04 0.18
N ASN A 175 9.75 -9.33 1.47
CA ASN A 175 10.27 -8.57 2.58
C ASN A 175 11.18 -9.39 3.52
N HIS A 176 11.49 -10.65 3.19
CA HIS A 176 12.16 -11.55 4.13
C HIS A 176 13.63 -11.19 4.40
N ARG A 177 14.21 -10.26 3.63
CA ARG A 177 15.58 -9.74 3.81
C ARG A 177 15.66 -8.35 4.42
N PHE A 178 14.53 -7.73 4.75
CA PHE A 178 14.55 -6.49 5.51
C PHE A 178 15.18 -6.71 6.88
N SER A 179 16.02 -5.77 7.32
CA SER A 179 16.64 -5.89 8.65
C SER A 179 15.57 -5.80 9.74
N SER A 180 15.85 -6.37 10.92
CA SER A 180 14.98 -6.24 12.09
C SER A 180 14.80 -4.81 12.59
N GLN A 181 15.50 -3.84 12.00
CA GLN A 181 15.41 -2.41 12.29
C GLN A 181 14.63 -1.66 11.21
N THR A 182 13.86 -2.37 10.38
CA THR A 182 13.06 -1.74 9.33
C THR A 182 11.87 -1.02 9.95
N LEU A 183 11.69 0.23 9.55
CA LEU A 183 10.72 1.19 10.05
C LEU A 183 9.89 1.76 8.90
N GLY A 184 9.01 2.69 9.24
CA GLY A 184 8.08 3.32 8.31
C GLY A 184 6.68 2.74 8.44
N LEU A 185 5.72 3.38 7.78
CA LEU A 185 4.31 3.05 7.91
C LEU A 185 4.04 1.58 7.54
N LEU A 186 4.71 1.07 6.51
CA LEU A 186 4.66 -0.34 6.09
C LEU A 186 5.79 -1.17 6.69
N GLY A 187 7.00 -0.61 6.80
CA GLY A 187 8.19 -1.36 7.20
C GLY A 187 8.07 -2.04 8.57
N GLN A 188 7.34 -1.43 9.51
CA GLN A 188 7.04 -2.04 10.82
C GLN A 188 6.33 -3.41 10.73
N PHE A 189 5.63 -3.68 9.62
CA PHE A 189 4.88 -4.91 9.39
C PHE A 189 5.67 -5.96 8.60
N TYR A 190 6.94 -5.70 8.27
CA TYR A 190 7.82 -6.70 7.64
C TYR A 190 8.41 -7.70 8.64
N HIS A 191 8.08 -7.53 9.91
CA HIS A 191 8.33 -8.49 10.96
C HIS A 191 7.01 -9.08 11.45
N PRO A 192 7.01 -10.34 11.91
CA PRO A 192 5.79 -10.95 12.40
C PRO A 192 5.15 -10.13 13.52
N ILE A 193 3.86 -9.83 13.38
CA ILE A 193 3.05 -9.21 14.41
C ILE A 193 2.00 -10.20 14.87
N ASP A 194 1.85 -10.30 16.18
CA ASP A 194 0.82 -11.09 16.81
C ASP A 194 -0.40 -10.22 17.03
N ALA A 195 -1.49 -10.62 16.39
CA ALA A 195 -2.81 -10.06 16.62
C ALA A 195 -3.80 -11.21 16.86
N GLU A 196 -4.76 -10.98 17.73
CA GLU A 196 -5.87 -11.89 17.98
C GLU A 196 -7.18 -11.16 17.72
N VAL A 197 -8.07 -11.77 16.94
CA VAL A 197 -9.41 -11.22 16.70
C VAL A 197 -10.44 -12.10 17.37
N PHE A 198 -11.27 -11.50 18.22
CA PHE A 198 -12.31 -12.17 18.99
C PHE A 198 -13.52 -11.26 19.19
N ASN A 199 -14.56 -11.75 19.88
CA ASN A 199 -15.79 -10.98 20.15
C ASN A 199 -16.44 -10.39 18.88
N ILE A 200 -16.64 -11.27 17.88
CA ILE A 200 -17.32 -10.94 16.63
C ILE A 200 -18.79 -10.65 16.93
N ARG A 201 -19.29 -9.52 16.44
CA ARG A 201 -20.62 -8.98 16.76
C ARG A 201 -21.17 -8.17 15.59
N PRO A 202 -22.49 -7.93 15.53
CA PRO A 202 -23.05 -6.96 14.60
C PRO A 202 -22.36 -5.60 14.77
N GLY A 203 -21.95 -5.00 13.65
CA GLY A 203 -21.35 -3.68 13.64
C GLY A 203 -22.38 -2.56 13.77
N PHE A 204 -21.90 -1.34 14.00
CA PHE A 204 -22.77 -0.16 14.06
C PHE A 204 -23.46 0.12 12.72
N ASP A 205 -22.73 -0.04 11.62
CA ASP A 205 -23.27 0.12 10.27
C ASP A 205 -24.07 -1.11 9.85
N GLN A 206 -25.25 -0.88 9.26
CA GLN A 206 -26.13 -1.96 8.85
C GLN A 206 -25.44 -2.93 7.87
N GLY A 207 -25.38 -4.21 8.23
CA GLY A 207 -24.75 -5.25 7.42
C GLY A 207 -23.23 -5.37 7.58
N LYS A 208 -22.61 -4.53 8.42
CA LYS A 208 -21.19 -4.69 8.80
C LYS A 208 -21.06 -5.54 10.06
N VAL A 209 -19.90 -6.16 10.21
CA VAL A 209 -19.55 -7.01 11.36
C VAL A 209 -18.36 -6.36 12.06
N ASP A 210 -18.46 -6.16 13.36
CA ASP A 210 -17.35 -5.67 14.18
C ASP A 210 -16.73 -6.82 14.98
N ALA A 211 -15.47 -6.64 15.35
CA ALA A 211 -14.76 -7.51 16.27
C ALA A 211 -13.85 -6.70 17.20
N THR A 212 -13.28 -7.36 18.19
CA THR A 212 -12.19 -6.83 19.01
C THR A 212 -10.88 -7.45 18.55
N MET A 213 -9.91 -6.61 18.20
CA MET A 213 -8.54 -7.03 17.90
C MET A 213 -7.64 -6.70 19.09
N PHE A 214 -6.90 -7.67 19.61
CA PHE A 214 -5.80 -7.44 20.54
C PHE A 214 -4.48 -7.51 19.78
N VAL A 215 -3.72 -6.42 19.79
CA VAL A 215 -2.48 -6.27 19.01
C VAL A 215 -1.58 -5.25 19.71
N LYS A 216 -0.28 -5.55 19.83
CA LYS A 216 0.71 -4.66 20.48
C LYS A 216 0.27 -4.14 21.87
N GLY A 217 -0.48 -4.94 22.64
CA GLY A 217 -1.00 -4.55 23.96
C GLY A 217 -2.26 -3.67 23.93
N HIS A 218 -2.76 -3.31 22.75
CA HIS A 218 -3.97 -2.51 22.55
C HIS A 218 -5.18 -3.38 22.22
N LYS A 219 -6.37 -2.96 22.68
CA LYS A 219 -7.66 -3.51 22.24
C LYS A 219 -8.32 -2.52 21.29
N LEU A 220 -8.51 -2.94 20.04
CA LEU A 220 -9.09 -2.13 18.97
C LEU A 220 -10.45 -2.69 18.59
N THR A 221 -11.40 -1.81 18.28
CA THR A 221 -12.59 -2.22 17.52
C THR A 221 -12.23 -2.20 16.04
N VAL A 222 -12.44 -3.33 15.36
CA VAL A 222 -12.19 -3.48 13.93
C VAL A 222 -13.46 -3.89 13.22
N THR A 223 -13.63 -3.46 11.97
CA THR A 223 -14.84 -3.71 11.17
C THR A 223 -14.49 -4.58 9.96
N ARG A 224 -15.29 -5.60 9.68
CA ARG A 224 -15.10 -6.47 8.53
C ARG A 224 -15.31 -5.69 7.23
N GLY A 225 -14.34 -5.76 6.33
CA GLY A 225 -14.39 -5.14 5.01
C GLY A 225 -13.72 -6.00 3.96
N ASN A 226 -13.76 -5.50 2.72
CA ASN A 226 -12.98 -6.02 1.60
C ASN A 226 -12.15 -4.86 1.04
N GLN A 227 -10.92 -5.13 0.65
CA GLN A 227 -10.06 -4.18 -0.04
C GLN A 227 -9.54 -4.79 -1.33
N LYS A 228 -9.30 -3.95 -2.34
CA LYS A 228 -8.75 -4.41 -3.62
C LYS A 228 -7.23 -4.59 -3.53
N ASP A 229 -6.77 -5.76 -3.96
CA ASP A 229 -5.37 -6.06 -4.21
C ASP A 229 -5.11 -6.17 -5.72
N TYR A 230 -4.32 -5.25 -6.26
CA TYR A 230 -4.05 -5.15 -7.70
C TYR A 230 -2.73 -5.80 -8.14
N ARG A 231 -2.02 -6.50 -7.24
CA ARG A 231 -0.70 -7.09 -7.55
C ARG A 231 -0.75 -8.07 -8.72
N LEU A 232 -1.78 -8.94 -8.76
CA LEU A 232 -1.91 -10.01 -9.75
C LEU A 232 -2.79 -9.62 -10.94
N ASP A 233 -3.87 -8.87 -10.68
CA ASP A 233 -4.73 -8.30 -11.72
C ASP A 233 -4.79 -6.77 -11.57
N PRO A 234 -3.88 -6.02 -12.22
CA PRO A 234 -3.85 -4.56 -12.17
C PRO A 234 -5.11 -3.88 -12.69
N LYS A 235 -5.93 -4.60 -13.49
CA LYS A 235 -7.09 -4.02 -14.16
C LYS A 235 -8.35 -4.15 -13.32
N HIS A 236 -8.57 -5.32 -12.71
CA HIS A 236 -9.80 -5.58 -11.96
C HIS A 236 -9.59 -5.66 -10.44
N GLY A 237 -8.36 -5.93 -10.00
CA GLY A 237 -8.05 -6.22 -8.60
C GLY A 237 -8.71 -7.51 -8.10
N THR A 238 -8.19 -8.04 -7.00
CA THR A 238 -8.81 -9.15 -6.26
C THR A 238 -9.37 -8.62 -4.95
N ASP A 239 -10.60 -8.99 -4.61
CA ASP A 239 -11.17 -8.63 -3.30
C ASP A 239 -10.51 -9.46 -2.20
N VAL A 240 -9.86 -8.78 -1.26
CA VAL A 240 -9.25 -9.38 -0.08
C VAL A 240 -10.06 -9.02 1.15
N PRO A 241 -10.66 -10.00 1.86
CA PRO A 241 -11.34 -9.73 3.11
C PRO A 241 -10.32 -9.31 4.18
N CYS A 242 -10.66 -8.28 4.94
CA CYS A 242 -9.80 -7.75 5.98
C CYS A 242 -10.56 -7.20 7.19
N TRP A 243 -9.86 -7.09 8.30
CA TRP A 243 -10.30 -6.33 9.47
C TRP A 243 -9.83 -4.88 9.34
N PHE A 244 -10.77 -3.95 9.21
CA PHE A 244 -10.49 -2.54 9.06
C PHE A 244 -10.22 -1.88 10.42
N VAL A 245 -9.05 -1.26 10.55
CA VAL A 245 -8.66 -0.44 11.71
C VAL A 245 -8.97 1.02 11.43
N HIS A 246 -9.83 1.60 12.27
CA HIS A 246 -10.29 2.98 12.18
C HIS A 246 -9.23 4.00 12.62
N ASN A 247 -9.52 5.29 12.43
CA ASN A 247 -8.70 6.42 12.90
C ASN A 247 -7.25 6.35 12.42
N SER A 248 -7.07 6.11 11.12
CA SER A 248 -5.77 6.04 10.48
C SER A 248 -4.78 5.08 11.13
N GLY A 249 -5.27 3.87 11.45
CA GLY A 249 -4.45 2.79 11.99
C GLY A 249 -4.10 2.95 13.47
N LYS A 250 -4.70 3.89 14.21
CA LYS A 250 -4.36 4.19 15.61
C LYS A 250 -4.37 2.92 16.49
N GLY A 251 -3.25 2.68 17.17
CA GLY A 251 -3.04 1.52 18.05
C GLY A 251 -2.68 0.22 17.33
N PHE A 252 -2.76 0.19 15.99
CA PHE A 252 -2.22 -0.88 15.15
C PHE A 252 -0.84 -0.51 14.58
N ILE A 253 -0.71 0.71 14.06
CA ILE A 253 0.59 1.29 13.70
C ILE A 253 1.32 1.78 14.96
N ASP A 254 2.65 1.81 14.92
CA ASP A 254 3.47 2.41 15.95
C ASP A 254 3.28 3.94 15.95
N GLY A 255 3.10 4.56 17.12
CA GLY A 255 2.87 6.00 17.23
C GLY A 255 1.56 6.48 16.56
N ASN A 256 1.60 7.65 15.93
CA ASN A 256 0.51 8.23 15.15
C ASN A 256 0.89 8.32 13.67
N HIS A 257 -0.11 8.32 12.79
CA HIS A 257 0.13 8.42 11.34
C HIS A 257 0.95 9.65 10.93
N THR A 258 0.81 10.77 11.64
CA THR A 258 1.56 12.00 11.40
C THR A 258 3.05 11.87 11.71
N ASP A 259 3.43 10.89 12.53
CA ASP A 259 4.84 10.64 12.86
C ASP A 259 5.61 10.13 11.64
N TYR A 260 4.91 9.60 10.63
CA TYR A 260 5.47 9.13 9.37
C TYR A 260 5.55 10.20 8.27
N ILE A 261 5.20 11.46 8.56
CA ILE A 261 5.27 12.54 7.58
C ILE A 261 6.70 13.07 7.45
N VAL A 262 7.21 13.14 6.22
CA VAL A 262 8.54 13.65 5.89
C VAL A 262 8.48 14.87 4.97
N SER A 263 9.58 15.64 4.93
CA SER A 263 9.66 16.89 4.16
C SER A 263 9.88 16.70 2.67
N THR A 264 10.62 15.67 2.28
CA THR A 264 10.96 15.41 0.88
C THR A 264 10.91 13.92 0.57
N LEU A 265 10.86 13.59 -0.73
CA LEU A 265 10.81 12.21 -1.20
C LEU A 265 12.12 11.43 -0.98
N PHE A 266 13.25 12.09 -0.80
CA PHE A 266 14.55 11.44 -0.72
C PHE A 266 15.19 11.52 0.66
N ASP A 267 14.57 12.22 1.62
CA ASP A 267 15.06 12.26 2.98
C ASP A 267 14.83 10.90 3.68
N PRO A 268 15.81 10.40 4.44
CA PRO A 268 15.59 9.25 5.30
C PRO A 268 14.63 9.60 6.44
N PHE A 269 13.91 8.60 6.93
CA PHE A 269 13.11 8.74 8.13
C PHE A 269 14.03 8.83 9.35
N ASN A 270 14.05 10.00 10.01
CA ASN A 270 14.71 10.16 11.29
C ASN A 270 13.71 9.84 12.40
N ILE A 271 13.98 8.79 13.18
CA ILE A 271 13.25 8.51 14.42
C ILE A 271 13.41 9.74 15.31
N LYS A 272 12.31 10.43 15.64
CA LYS A 272 12.35 11.39 16.75
C LYS A 272 12.63 10.57 18.01
N PRO A 273 13.71 10.84 18.77
CA PRO A 273 13.91 10.18 20.05
C PRO A 273 12.67 10.44 20.91
N VAL A 274 12.09 9.37 21.45
CA VAL A 274 10.99 9.41 22.43
C VAL A 274 11.51 10.00 23.73
#